data_AF-A0AA35UL23-F1
#
_entry.id   AF-A0AA35UL23-F1
#
_cell.length_a   1.000
_cell.length_b   1.000
_cell.length_c   1.000
_cell.angle_alpha   90.00
_cell.angle_beta   90.00
_cell.angle_gamma   90.00
#
_symmetry.space_group_name_H-M   'P 1'
#
loop_
_entity.id
_entity.type
_entity.pdbx_description
1 polymer ?
#
loop_
_entity_poly.entity_id
_entity_poly.type
_entity_poly.pdbx_seq_one_letter_code
_entity_poly.pdbx_strand_id
1 'polypeptide(L)'
;MLGKTVMDKEDDEHAIYNMAGSGFESTVRLAKSSPEMWSSIFVENKKNIIESLDEYISNINNFKKLIELSDQKTLNDEMRRINGIKKILKGIN
;
A
#
# COMPACT_ATOMS: atom_id res chain seq x y z
N MET A 1 -5.74 4.72 3.66
CA MET A 1 -6.28 4.64 2.28
C MET A 1 -5.44 5.53 1.39
N LEU A 2 -4.66 4.97 0.46
CA LEU A 2 -3.84 5.78 -0.46
C LEU A 2 -4.68 6.80 -1.25
N GLY A 3 -5.92 6.46 -1.61
CA GLY A 3 -6.88 7.41 -2.19
C GLY A 3 -7.21 8.60 -1.28
N LYS A 4 -7.39 8.36 0.03
CA LYS A 4 -7.58 9.44 1.02
C LYS A 4 -6.34 10.33 1.13
N THR A 5 -5.15 9.74 1.15
CA THR A 5 -3.90 10.49 1.21
C THR A 5 -3.65 11.36 -0.02
N VAL A 6 -4.10 10.92 -1.20
CA VAL A 6 -4.05 11.73 -2.43
C VAL A 6 -5.10 12.84 -2.40
N MET A 7 -6.35 12.54 -2.01
CA MET A 7 -7.39 13.58 -1.83
C MET A 7 -7.04 14.63 -0.78
N ASP A 8 -6.37 14.24 0.31
CA ASP A 8 -5.96 15.17 1.38
C ASP A 8 -4.73 16.02 1.01
N LYS A 9 -3.99 15.67 -0.07
CA LYS A 9 -2.74 16.35 -0.48
C LYS A 9 -2.84 17.14 -1.79
N GLU A 10 -3.75 16.76 -2.68
CA GLU A 10 -3.91 17.34 -4.00
C GLU A 10 -5.34 17.89 -4.11
N ASP A 11 -5.50 19.22 -4.15
CA ASP A 11 -6.80 19.88 -4.39
C ASP A 11 -7.23 19.81 -5.87
N ASP A 12 -6.32 19.43 -6.76
CA ASP A 12 -6.56 19.37 -8.20
C ASP A 12 -6.98 17.95 -8.63
N GLU A 13 -8.26 17.79 -8.94
CA GLU A 13 -8.83 16.54 -9.46
C GLU A 13 -8.05 15.99 -10.68
N HIS A 14 -7.51 16.86 -11.54
CA HIS A 14 -6.70 16.43 -12.69
C HIS A 14 -5.36 15.81 -12.28
N ALA A 15 -4.74 16.27 -11.19
CA ALA A 15 -3.53 15.67 -10.62
C ALA A 15 -3.82 14.30 -10.01
N ILE A 16 -4.98 14.15 -9.34
CA ILE A 16 -5.47 12.87 -8.81
C ILE A 16 -5.66 11.85 -9.94
N TYR A 17 -6.30 12.24 -11.04
CA TYR A 17 -6.50 11.38 -12.22
C TYR A 17 -5.19 10.99 -12.92
N ASN A 18 -4.20 11.89 -12.97
CA ASN A 18 -2.89 11.57 -13.56
C ASN A 18 -2.04 10.65 -12.66
N MET A 19 -2.12 10.82 -11.33
CA MET A 19 -1.55 9.87 -10.37
C MET A 19 -2.31 8.53 -10.36
N ALA A 20 -3.55 8.52 -10.87
CA ALA A 20 -4.38 7.32 -10.94
C ALA A 20 -3.93 6.27 -11.98
N GLY A 21 -2.88 6.54 -12.75
CA GLY A 21 -2.39 5.65 -13.80
C GLY A 21 -2.05 4.23 -13.31
N SER A 22 -2.84 3.24 -13.77
CA SER A 22 -2.79 1.76 -13.61
C SER A 22 -2.49 1.14 -12.22
N GLY A 23 -1.48 1.62 -11.48
CA GLY A 23 -1.13 1.15 -10.12
C GLY A 23 -2.01 1.73 -9.02
N PHE A 24 -2.51 2.95 -9.18
CA PHE A 24 -3.42 3.57 -8.21
C PHE A 24 -4.86 3.12 -8.40
N GLU A 25 -5.33 2.95 -9.64
CA GLU A 25 -6.68 2.41 -9.92
C GLU A 25 -6.89 1.02 -9.27
N SER A 26 -5.87 0.15 -9.34
CA SER A 26 -5.89 -1.17 -8.72
C SER A 26 -5.89 -1.11 -7.18
N THR A 27 -5.35 -0.03 -6.61
CA THR A 27 -5.28 0.22 -5.16
C THR A 27 -6.57 0.84 -4.60
N VAL A 28 -7.33 1.59 -5.41
CA VAL A 28 -8.61 2.21 -5.01
C VAL A 28 -9.84 1.34 -5.30
N ARG A 29 -9.65 0.05 -5.65
CA ARG A 29 -10.75 -0.89 -5.93
C ARG A 29 -11.79 -0.97 -4.79
N LEU A 30 -11.34 -0.87 -3.54
CA LEU A 30 -12.22 -0.83 -2.36
C LEU A 30 -13.10 0.42 -2.31
N ALA A 31 -12.63 1.56 -2.82
CA ALA A 31 -13.39 2.80 -2.86
C ALA A 31 -14.58 2.76 -3.83
N LYS A 32 -14.63 1.78 -4.76
CA LYS A 32 -15.76 1.54 -5.66
C LYS A 32 -16.82 0.59 -5.06
N SER A 33 -16.61 0.07 -3.85
CA SER A 33 -17.49 -0.92 -3.20
C SER A 33 -18.36 -0.30 -2.10
N SER A 34 -19.46 -0.97 -1.70
CA SER A 34 -20.38 -0.47 -0.65
C SER A 34 -19.65 -0.19 0.67
N PRO A 35 -19.72 1.06 1.18
CA PRO A 35 -19.14 1.42 2.47
C PRO A 35 -19.71 0.61 3.64
N GLU A 36 -21.02 0.31 3.61
CA GLU A 36 -21.73 -0.42 4.65
C GLU A 36 -21.20 -1.85 4.78
N MET A 37 -20.99 -2.54 3.65
CA MET A 37 -20.46 -3.90 3.63
C MET A 37 -19.02 -3.95 4.15
N TRP A 38 -18.15 -3.06 3.67
CA TRP A 38 -16.74 -3.04 4.11
C TRP A 38 -16.58 -2.61 5.56
N SER A 39 -17.41 -1.68 6.06
CA SER A 39 -17.39 -1.29 7.47
C SER A 39 -17.72 -2.47 8.38
N SER A 40 -18.69 -3.30 8.00
CA SER A 40 -19.07 -4.52 8.73
C SER A 40 -17.92 -5.53 8.74
N ILE A 41 -17.32 -5.82 7.57
CA ILE A 41 -16.17 -6.73 7.44
C ILE A 41 -14.98 -6.27 8.30
N PHE A 42 -14.67 -4.98 8.29
CA PHE A 42 -13.56 -4.44 9.09
C PHE A 42 -13.81 -4.54 10.60
N VAL A 43 -15.05 -4.35 11.05
CA VAL A 43 -15.40 -4.47 12.47
C VAL A 43 -15.39 -5.94 12.91
N GLU A 44 -15.95 -6.84 12.11
CA GLU A 44 -15.99 -8.28 12.39
C GLU A 44 -14.58 -8.90 12.40
N ASN A 45 -13.72 -8.48 11.48
CA ASN A 45 -12.34 -8.99 11.36
C ASN A 45 -11.28 -8.06 11.97
N LYS A 46 -11.68 -7.17 12.89
CA LYS A 46 -10.83 -6.06 13.37
C LYS A 46 -9.44 -6.47 13.83
N LYS A 47 -9.31 -7.62 14.51
CA LYS A 47 -8.04 -8.07 15.10
C LYS A 47 -7.00 -8.34 14.00
N ASN A 48 -7.38 -9.17 13.02
CA ASN A 48 -6.47 -9.56 11.94
C ASN A 48 -6.16 -8.36 11.03
N ILE A 49 -7.13 -7.47 10.83
CA ILE A 49 -6.94 -6.24 10.05
C ILE A 49 -5.98 -5.29 10.76
N ILE A 50 -6.13 -5.06 12.07
CA ILE A 50 -5.23 -4.20 12.85
C ILE A 50 -3.81 -4.77 12.83
N GLU A 51 -3.64 -6.08 13.08
CA GLU A 51 -2.34 -6.74 13.04
C GLU A 51 -1.66 -6.58 11.66
N SER A 52 -2.40 -6.81 10.58
CA SER A 52 -1.89 -6.63 9.21
C SER A 52 -1.52 -5.16 8.92
N LEU A 53 -2.32 -4.21 9.43
CA LEU A 53 -2.05 -2.78 9.28
C LEU A 53 -0.79 -2.36 10.04
N ASP A 54 -0.61 -2.84 11.27
CA ASP A 54 0.56 -2.53 12.10
C ASP A 54 1.85 -3.05 11.46
N GLU A 55 1.83 -4.28 10.93
CA GLU A 55 2.96 -4.82 10.16
C GLU A 55 3.27 -3.99 8.92
N TYR A 56 2.23 -3.60 8.17
CA TYR A 56 2.39 -2.80 6.98
C TYR A 56 2.96 -1.40 7.29
N ILE A 57 2.45 -0.74 8.33
CA ILE A 57 2.96 0.56 8.81
C ILE A 57 4.43 0.43 9.24
N SER A 58 4.77 -0.63 9.99
CA SER A 58 6.15 -0.91 10.41
C SER A 58 7.09 -1.03 9.20
N ASN A 59 6.69 -1.79 8.18
CA ASN A 59 7.46 -1.95 6.95
C ASN A 59 7.66 -0.62 6.21
N ILE A 60 6.61 0.21 6.09
CA ILE A 60 6.70 1.54 5.47
C ILE A 60 7.64 2.46 6.26
N ASN A 61 7.53 2.48 7.59
CA ASN A 61 8.38 3.30 8.45
C ASN A 61 9.86 2.91 8.36
N ASN A 62 10.14 1.61 8.30
CA ASN A 62 11.50 1.10 8.07
C ASN A 62 12.03 1.56 6.72
N PHE A 63 11.23 1.46 5.66
CA PHE A 63 11.63 1.92 4.33
C PHE A 63 11.89 3.44 4.29
N LYS A 64 11.02 4.24 4.92
CA LYS A 64 11.21 5.69 5.09
C LYS A 64 12.54 6.00 5.80
N LYS A 65 12.83 5.29 6.88
CA LYS A 65 14.07 5.47 7.64
C LYS A 65 15.31 5.15 6.81
N LEU A 66 15.28 4.09 6.00
CA LEU A 66 16.39 3.76 5.10
C LEU A 66 16.66 4.87 4.08
N ILE A 67 15.60 5.52 3.58
CA ILE A 67 15.71 6.69 2.69
C ILE A 67 16.31 7.89 3.43
N GLU A 68 15.81 8.20 4.63
CA GLU A 68 16.30 9.33 5.45
C GLU A 68 17.78 9.18 5.81
N LEU A 69 18.23 7.96 6.08
CA LEU A 69 19.64 7.64 6.37
C LEU A 69 20.52 7.56 5.11
N SER A 70 19.94 7.70 3.91
CA SER A 70 20.65 7.49 2.63
C SER A 70 21.38 6.14 2.55
N ASP A 71 20.86 5.10 3.22
CA ASP A 71 21.47 3.77 3.24
C ASP A 71 21.13 3.00 1.96
N GLN A 72 21.81 3.39 0.88
CA GLN A 72 21.60 2.86 -0.46
C GLN A 72 21.86 1.35 -0.55
N LYS A 73 22.75 0.81 0.29
CA LYS A 73 23.08 -0.61 0.29
C LYS A 73 21.91 -1.41 0.86
N THR A 74 21.45 -1.08 2.05
CA THR A 74 20.34 -1.78 2.70
C THR A 74 19.04 -1.62 1.92
N LEU A 75 18.80 -0.44 1.34
CA LEU A 75 17.66 -0.20 0.44
C LEU A 75 17.69 -1.15 -0.77
N ASN A 76 18.86 -1.30 -1.41
CA ASN A 76 19.01 -2.23 -2.55
C ASN A 76 18.79 -3.69 -2.13
N ASP A 77 19.32 -4.09 -0.98
CA ASP A 77 19.19 -5.45 -0.47
C ASP A 77 17.71 -5.80 -0.17
N GLU A 78 16.96 -4.90 0.46
CA GLU A 78 15.51 -5.08 0.67
C GLU A 78 14.73 -5.12 -0.66
N MET A 79 15.03 -4.23 -1.60
CA MET A 79 14.38 -4.25 -2.92
C MET A 79 14.67 -5.54 -3.69
N ARG A 80 15.87 -6.10 -3.57
CA ARG A 80 16.22 -7.41 -4.15
C ARG A 80 15.44 -8.55 -3.49
N ARG A 81 15.28 -8.50 -2.17
CA ARG A 81 14.48 -9.48 -1.42
C ARG A 81 13.01 -9.46 -1.84
N ILE A 82 12.42 -8.26 -1.95
CA ILE A 82 11.04 -8.08 -2.41
C ILE A 82 10.86 -8.56 -3.85
N ASN A 83 11.80 -8.24 -4.75
CA ASN A 83 11.77 -8.72 -6.13
C ASN A 83 11.82 -10.26 -6.24
N GLY A 84 12.33 -10.94 -5.21
CA GLY A 84 12.28 -12.40 -5.06
C GLY A 84 10.86 -12.96 -5.03
N ILE A 85 9.84 -12.16 -4.70
CA ILE A 85 8.43 -12.58 -4.72
C ILE A 85 7.98 -13.02 -6.12
N LYS A 86 8.61 -12.49 -7.18
CA LYS A 86 8.36 -12.93 -8.56
C LYS A 86 8.66 -14.42 -8.77
N LYS A 87 9.56 -15.02 -8.00
CA LYS A 87 9.84 -16.47 -8.03
C LYS A 87 8.74 -17.27 -7.36
N ILE A 88 8.17 -16.75 -6.27
CA ILE A 88 7.05 -17.36 -5.55
C ILE A 88 5.80 -17.33 -6.43
N LEU A 89 5.50 -16.19 -7.05
CA LEU A 89 4.34 -16.00 -7.93
C LEU A 89 4.40 -16.88 -9.20
N LYS A 90 5.59 -17.17 -9.73
CA LYS A 90 5.76 -18.11 -10.86
C LYS A 90 5.51 -19.58 -10.51
N GLY A 91 5.49 -19.94 -9.23
CA GLY A 91 5.18 -21.29 -8.75
C GLY A 91 3.69 -21.55 -8.52
N ILE A 92 2.82 -20.56 -8.75
CA ILE A 92 1.36 -20.64 -8.57
C ILE A 92 0.64 -20.87 -9.92
N ASN A 93 1.31 -21.51 -10.88
CA ASN A 93 0.68 -21.96 -12.13
C ASN A 93 0.22 -23.41 -12.00
#